data_AF-A0A5C4K9M6-F1
#
_entry.id   AF-A0A5C4K9M6-F1
#
_cell.length_a   1.000
_cell.length_b   1.000
_cell.length_c   1.000
_cell.angle_alpha   90.00
_cell.angle_beta   90.00
_cell.angle_gamma   90.00
#
_symmetry.space_group_name_H-M   'P 1'
#
loop_
_entity.id
_entity.type
_entity.pdbx_description
1 polymer ?
#
loop_
_entity_poly.entity_id
_entity_poly.type
_entity_poly.pdbx_seq_one_letter_code
_entity_poly.pdbx_strand_id
1 'polypeptide(L)'
;MAGSAILLAGLLAGAVGSPAGAAPSAVQQMSVTEAPAAPQPAVTGFAQTAAHPFGTNVHVFDPGMPVAEIQATVDAIAAQQVDDEMGSNRYSLLFKPGTYGTAEEPLIVQVGYSTEVAGLGASPTDVIINGHVDVYNRCLTADNCIALNNFWRSLSNLTINVTGLEGCRSSANFWAASQASPMRRVNITGGNLSLMDYCTAGPQYASGGFISDSKTGAVINGSQQQYFVRDSSIGNWSNGVWNQVFSGVDGAPAQSFPNPPYTTLDSTPISREKPYLTLDSAGQYSVFVPAVRTESAGTTWENGPTAGRSLPLSDFYVATPADSAKTINSQLARGKNLLLTPGVYGIDESIEVKRANTVVLGLGMATLTAVNGAVPLTVADVPGVDIAAVTVDAGTVNSPALMRLGKAANGEGGGAANSGMHSDPANPTTLHDVFFRIGGPHVGKASVSLEVNSDNVLLDHIWAWRADHGNGVGWTTNTGRNGVIINGDNVTATGLFVEHYQEYNMIWNGENGRTVFFQNELPYDAPNQAAWQHDGVLGWAGYKVADSVKTHELWGGGSYVYNNVDPTIHATRGFEVPVTPGVKLHSLLTVNLGAGTLDHVINDTGAPVSTDAVGIPSYVPSFP
;
A
#
# COMPACT_ATOMS: atom_id res chain seq x y z
N MET A 1 -1.74 -24.16 15.61
CA MET A 1 -2.74 -24.89 14.82
C MET A 1 -2.54 -24.46 13.38
N ALA A 2 -2.22 -25.40 12.49
CA ALA A 2 -1.75 -25.15 11.14
C ALA A 2 -2.88 -24.58 10.26
N GLY A 3 -2.69 -23.37 9.73
CA GLY A 3 -3.55 -22.79 8.69
C GLY A 3 -3.37 -23.57 7.40
N SER A 4 -4.45 -24.16 6.90
CA SER A 4 -4.45 -24.90 5.64
C SER A 4 -4.68 -23.92 4.50
N ALA A 5 -3.61 -23.58 3.76
CA ALA A 5 -3.73 -23.08 2.40
C ALA A 5 -3.97 -24.30 1.50
N ILE A 6 -5.17 -24.43 0.92
CA ILE A 6 -5.48 -25.51 -0.03
C ILE A 6 -5.73 -24.93 -1.42
N LEU A 7 -5.04 -25.58 -2.35
CA LEU A 7 -4.97 -25.39 -3.79
C LEU A 7 -6.35 -25.45 -4.49
N LEU A 8 -6.54 -24.63 -5.53
CA LEU A 8 -7.40 -24.98 -6.67
C LEU A 8 -6.53 -25.59 -7.78
N ALA A 9 -6.56 -26.91 -7.93
CA ALA A 9 -5.98 -27.62 -9.07
C ALA A 9 -7.10 -28.18 -9.96
N GLY A 10 -7.11 -27.79 -11.23
CA GLY A 10 -8.03 -28.30 -12.25
C GLY A 10 -7.77 -29.77 -12.60
N LEU A 11 -8.86 -30.52 -12.82
CA LEU A 11 -8.88 -31.97 -13.06
C LEU A 11 -8.20 -32.40 -14.37
N LEU A 12 -7.42 -33.48 -14.30
CA LEU A 12 -7.23 -34.47 -15.36
C LEU A 12 -7.40 -35.88 -14.76
N ALA A 13 -8.34 -36.63 -15.33
CA ALA A 13 -8.78 -37.94 -14.84
C ALA A 13 -7.83 -39.09 -15.20
N GLY A 14 -7.75 -40.12 -14.33
CA GLY A 14 -7.05 -41.38 -14.66
C GLY A 14 -6.83 -42.40 -13.54
N ALA A 15 -7.91 -43.06 -13.10
CA ALA A 15 -8.00 -44.52 -12.85
C ALA A 15 -7.19 -45.26 -11.73
N VAL A 16 -7.97 -45.75 -10.75
CA VAL A 16 -7.98 -47.03 -9.99
C VAL A 16 -6.81 -47.50 -9.08
N GLY A 17 -7.16 -47.79 -7.82
CA GLY A 17 -6.45 -48.72 -6.92
C GLY A 17 -6.90 -48.62 -5.45
N SER A 18 -7.71 -49.57 -4.97
CA SER A 18 -8.30 -49.64 -3.61
C SER A 18 -7.36 -50.31 -2.56
N PRO A 19 -7.78 -50.59 -1.29
CA PRO A 19 -7.21 -49.94 -0.11
C PRO A 19 -6.56 -50.92 0.89
N ALA A 20 -5.83 -50.41 1.88
CA ALA A 20 -5.53 -51.16 3.10
C ALA A 20 -5.46 -50.21 4.30
N GLY A 21 -6.30 -50.47 5.30
CA GLY A 21 -6.36 -49.71 6.54
C GLY A 21 -5.38 -50.21 7.61
N ALA A 22 -5.15 -49.37 8.61
CA ALA A 22 -4.79 -49.78 9.97
C ALA A 22 -5.18 -48.69 10.96
N ALA A 23 -5.74 -49.14 12.08
CA ALA A 23 -6.30 -48.36 13.18
C ALA A 23 -5.19 -47.86 14.16
N PRO A 24 -5.53 -47.07 15.20
CA PRO A 24 -4.64 -46.09 15.82
C PRO A 24 -3.70 -46.69 16.87
N SER A 25 -2.50 -46.09 17.00
CA SER A 25 -1.56 -46.41 18.08
C SER A 25 -1.43 -45.25 19.07
N ALA A 26 -1.33 -45.63 20.33
CA ALA A 26 -1.45 -44.82 21.53
C ALA A 26 -0.35 -43.76 21.69
N VAL A 27 -0.74 -42.66 22.34
CA VAL A 27 0.11 -41.56 22.78
C VAL A 27 1.00 -42.02 23.93
N GLN A 28 2.31 -41.92 23.76
CA GLN A 28 3.30 -42.04 24.82
C GLN A 28 4.03 -40.70 24.97
N GLN A 29 3.83 -40.03 26.10
CA GLN A 29 4.56 -38.82 26.49
C GLN A 29 6.03 -39.15 26.68
N MET A 30 6.92 -38.48 25.93
CA MET A 30 8.33 -38.40 26.26
C MET A 30 8.71 -36.95 26.59
N SER A 31 9.16 -36.78 27.82
CA SER A 31 9.83 -35.61 28.37
C SER A 31 11.11 -35.31 27.59
N VAL A 32 11.23 -34.08 27.07
CA VAL A 32 12.42 -33.61 26.36
C VAL A 32 13.28 -32.81 27.33
N THR A 33 14.46 -33.35 27.64
CA THR A 33 15.54 -32.65 28.33
C THR A 33 16.25 -31.71 27.36
N GLU A 34 16.37 -30.44 27.74
CA GLU A 34 16.99 -29.36 26.98
C GLU A 34 18.52 -29.58 26.84
N ALA A 35 19.03 -29.53 25.60
CA ALA A 35 20.46 -29.62 25.29
C ALA A 35 21.09 -28.22 25.21
N PRO A 36 22.37 -28.03 25.55
CA PRO A 36 23.00 -26.70 25.58
C PRO A 36 23.15 -26.12 24.17
N ALA A 37 22.84 -24.83 24.04
CA ALA A 37 22.95 -24.07 22.79
C ALA A 37 24.41 -23.98 22.29
N ALA A 38 24.60 -24.19 20.99
CA ALA A 38 25.87 -23.96 20.30
C ALA A 38 26.13 -22.44 20.13
N PRO A 39 27.39 -21.98 20.20
CA PRO A 39 27.71 -20.56 20.11
C PRO A 39 27.49 -20.01 18.68
N GLN A 40 26.81 -18.88 18.58
CA GLN A 40 26.64 -18.13 17.33
C GLN A 40 27.97 -17.48 16.89
N PRO A 41 28.28 -17.44 15.58
CA PRO A 41 29.45 -16.75 15.08
C PRO A 41 29.31 -15.22 15.25
N ALA A 42 30.42 -14.59 15.63
CA ALA A 42 30.52 -13.15 15.84
C ALA A 42 30.36 -12.37 14.53
N VAL A 43 29.52 -11.33 14.58
CA VAL A 43 29.29 -10.38 13.49
C VAL A 43 30.57 -9.53 13.29
N THR A 44 31.23 -9.69 12.16
CA THR A 44 32.31 -8.78 11.72
C THR A 44 31.66 -7.46 11.26
N GLY A 45 32.07 -6.34 11.88
CA GLY A 45 31.50 -5.02 11.61
C GLY A 45 31.59 -4.62 10.13
N PHE A 46 30.45 -4.25 9.57
CA PHE A 46 30.34 -3.70 8.21
C PHE A 46 31.01 -2.32 8.13
N ALA A 47 31.49 -1.99 6.93
CA ALA A 47 32.12 -0.71 6.62
C ALA A 47 31.28 0.46 7.14
N GLN A 48 31.95 1.37 7.84
CA GLN A 48 31.32 2.50 8.53
C GLN A 48 30.66 3.42 7.49
N THR A 49 29.33 3.40 7.41
CA THR A 49 28.57 4.38 6.63
C THR A 49 28.97 5.77 7.14
N ALA A 50 29.22 6.72 6.23
CA ALA A 50 29.53 8.09 6.61
C ALA A 50 28.46 8.60 7.59
N ALA A 51 28.88 9.23 8.70
CA ALA A 51 27.95 9.64 9.75
C ALA A 51 26.81 10.51 9.17
N HIS A 52 25.58 9.99 9.19
CA HIS A 52 24.37 10.68 8.79
C HIS A 52 23.37 10.71 9.95
N PRO A 53 22.41 11.65 9.97
CA PRO A 53 21.55 11.86 11.13
C PRO A 53 20.42 10.82 11.28
N PHE A 54 20.26 9.91 10.32
CA PHE A 54 19.07 9.04 10.22
C PHE A 54 19.16 7.70 11.00
N GLY A 55 20.16 7.52 11.84
CA GLY A 55 20.32 6.29 12.64
C GLY A 55 20.89 5.11 11.86
N THR A 56 21.04 3.95 12.51
CA THR A 56 21.79 2.80 11.97
C THR A 56 21.05 1.97 10.92
N ASN A 57 19.73 2.14 10.81
CA ASN A 57 18.88 1.40 9.89
C ASN A 57 18.79 2.06 8.51
N VAL A 58 19.49 3.18 8.33
CA VAL A 58 19.62 3.86 7.04
C VAL A 58 21.02 3.59 6.51
N HIS A 59 21.10 3.11 5.28
CA HIS A 59 22.34 2.84 4.58
C HIS A 59 22.45 3.83 3.42
N VAL A 60 23.41 4.75 3.51
CA VAL A 60 23.66 5.75 2.46
C VAL A 60 24.87 5.32 1.63
N PHE A 61 24.61 4.95 0.38
CA PHE A 61 25.63 4.52 -0.58
C PHE A 61 26.16 5.70 -1.39
N ASP A 62 27.47 5.75 -1.59
CA ASP A 62 28.17 6.76 -2.40
C ASP A 62 28.67 6.11 -3.69
N PRO A 63 28.65 6.79 -4.85
CA PRO A 63 29.12 6.20 -6.11
C PRO A 63 30.61 5.82 -6.10
N GLY A 64 31.40 6.34 -5.15
CA GLY A 64 32.79 5.90 -4.95
C GLY A 64 32.96 4.58 -4.19
N MET A 65 31.88 4.01 -3.62
CA MET A 65 31.94 2.71 -2.94
C MET A 65 32.08 1.56 -3.94
N PRO A 66 32.89 0.53 -3.66
CA PRO A 66 32.94 -0.67 -4.51
C PRO A 66 31.57 -1.35 -4.63
N VAL A 67 31.17 -1.71 -5.84
CA VAL A 67 29.87 -2.36 -6.11
C VAL A 67 29.70 -3.62 -5.27
N ALA A 68 30.75 -4.41 -5.09
CA ALA A 68 30.73 -5.61 -4.25
C ALA A 68 30.39 -5.33 -2.77
N GLU A 69 30.79 -4.18 -2.21
CA GLU A 69 30.47 -3.80 -0.83
C GLU A 69 29.01 -3.35 -0.70
N ILE A 70 28.50 -2.62 -1.69
CA ILE A 70 27.09 -2.26 -1.78
C ILE A 70 26.25 -3.54 -1.91
N GLN A 71 26.62 -4.43 -2.85
CA GLN A 71 25.96 -5.71 -3.09
C GLN A 71 25.89 -6.54 -1.81
N ALA A 72 27.00 -6.70 -1.09
CA ALA A 72 27.04 -7.45 0.17
C ALA A 72 26.10 -6.86 1.23
N THR A 73 25.96 -5.53 1.28
CA THR A 73 25.06 -4.87 2.23
C THR A 73 23.60 -5.12 1.87
N VAL A 74 23.22 -4.94 0.60
CA VAL A 74 21.83 -5.14 0.16
C VAL A 74 21.42 -6.62 0.25
N ASP A 75 22.33 -7.55 -0.05
CA ASP A 75 22.10 -8.99 0.09
C ASP A 75 21.88 -9.40 1.55
N ALA A 76 22.67 -8.84 2.47
CA ALA A 76 22.52 -9.12 3.90
C ALA A 76 21.17 -8.62 4.45
N ILE A 77 20.66 -7.50 3.92
CA ILE A 77 19.35 -6.96 4.29
C ILE A 77 18.24 -7.78 3.63
N ALA A 78 18.37 -8.14 2.36
CA ALA A 78 17.42 -9.00 1.66
C ALA A 78 17.27 -10.37 2.35
N ALA A 79 18.38 -10.99 2.77
CA ALA A 79 18.37 -12.25 3.50
C ALA A 79 17.61 -12.20 4.83
N GLN A 80 17.51 -11.01 5.45
CA GLN A 80 16.69 -10.80 6.63
C GLN A 80 15.24 -10.50 6.26
N GLN A 81 15.02 -9.68 5.23
CA GLN A 81 13.72 -9.06 4.98
C GLN A 81 12.82 -9.77 3.97
N VAL A 82 13.31 -10.67 3.12
CA VAL A 82 12.47 -11.30 2.07
C VAL A 82 11.30 -12.10 2.65
N ASP A 83 11.50 -12.76 3.80
CA ASP A 83 10.47 -13.55 4.49
C ASP A 83 9.98 -12.94 5.81
N ASP A 84 10.44 -11.73 6.16
CA ASP A 84 10.11 -11.04 7.42
C ASP A 84 8.83 -10.19 7.34
N GLU A 85 7.74 -10.82 6.91
CA GLU A 85 6.45 -10.16 6.69
C GLU A 85 5.96 -9.38 7.91
N MET A 86 6.08 -9.97 9.10
CA MET A 86 5.53 -9.45 10.35
C MET A 86 6.61 -8.95 11.33
N GLY A 87 7.86 -8.84 10.91
CA GLY A 87 8.94 -8.40 11.78
C GLY A 87 8.95 -6.90 12.06
N SER A 88 9.80 -6.53 13.02
CA SER A 88 9.98 -5.15 13.46
C SER A 88 11.14 -4.43 12.77
N ASN A 89 11.95 -5.15 12.00
CA ASN A 89 13.06 -4.56 11.25
C ASN A 89 12.55 -3.64 10.15
N ARG A 90 13.24 -2.53 9.95
CA ARG A 90 12.91 -1.46 8.99
C ARG A 90 14.21 -0.95 8.40
N TYR A 91 14.31 -0.78 7.09
CA TYR A 91 15.54 -0.32 6.43
C TYR A 91 15.27 0.71 5.33
N SER A 92 16.17 1.68 5.20
CA SER A 92 16.26 2.55 4.01
C SER A 92 17.60 2.40 3.33
N LEU A 93 17.58 2.09 2.04
CA LEU A 93 18.71 1.99 1.14
C LEU A 93 18.73 3.25 0.27
N LEU A 94 19.59 4.20 0.62
CA LEU A 94 19.63 5.53 0.01
C LEU A 94 20.86 5.67 -0.88
N PHE A 95 20.67 6.09 -2.12
CA PHE A 95 21.73 6.23 -3.11
C PHE A 95 21.98 7.72 -3.39
N LYS A 96 23.20 8.19 -3.14
CA LYS A 96 23.60 9.54 -3.54
C LYS A 96 23.58 9.71 -5.07
N PRO A 97 23.48 10.96 -5.57
CA PRO A 97 23.67 11.24 -7.00
C PRO A 97 24.95 10.60 -7.55
N GLY A 98 24.83 9.86 -8.65
CA GLY A 98 25.91 9.09 -9.25
C GLY A 98 25.42 7.83 -9.97
N THR A 99 26.38 7.06 -10.48
CA THR A 99 26.13 5.81 -11.19
C THR A 99 26.71 4.65 -10.40
N TYR A 100 25.92 3.59 -10.27
CA TYR A 100 26.24 2.37 -9.52
C TYR A 100 26.19 1.17 -10.46
N GLY A 101 27.20 0.30 -10.39
CA GLY A 101 27.32 -0.86 -11.27
C GLY A 101 27.76 -0.54 -12.71
N THR A 102 28.14 -1.57 -13.45
CA THR A 102 28.35 -1.55 -14.91
C THR A 102 27.62 -2.71 -15.58
N ALA A 103 27.74 -2.87 -16.89
CA ALA A 103 27.20 -4.04 -17.57
C ALA A 103 27.90 -5.35 -17.16
N GLU A 104 29.21 -5.27 -16.87
CA GLU A 104 30.05 -6.39 -16.44
C GLU A 104 29.93 -6.68 -14.93
N GLU A 105 29.77 -5.63 -14.13
CA GLU A 105 29.58 -5.71 -12.67
C GLU A 105 28.26 -5.02 -12.27
N PRO A 106 27.10 -5.61 -12.61
CA PRO A 106 25.80 -5.00 -12.31
C PRO A 106 25.51 -5.03 -10.81
N LEU A 107 24.76 -4.03 -10.33
CA LEU A 107 24.24 -4.00 -8.96
C LEU A 107 22.82 -4.58 -8.93
N ILE A 108 22.61 -5.64 -8.15
CA ILE A 108 21.33 -6.35 -8.06
C ILE A 108 20.75 -6.18 -6.65
N VAL A 109 19.67 -5.41 -6.53
CA VAL A 109 19.03 -5.13 -5.24
C VAL A 109 17.74 -5.94 -5.14
N GLN A 110 17.70 -7.01 -4.34
CA GLN A 110 16.43 -7.67 -4.01
C GLN A 110 15.77 -6.95 -2.83
N VAL A 111 14.53 -6.49 -3.02
CA VAL A 111 13.81 -5.70 -2.00
C VAL A 111 12.85 -6.60 -1.22
N GLY A 112 13.15 -6.81 0.06
CA GLY A 112 12.29 -7.54 1.00
C GLY A 112 11.20 -6.68 1.64
N TYR A 113 10.50 -7.23 2.64
CA TYR A 113 9.55 -6.47 3.46
C TYR A 113 10.22 -5.31 4.18
N SER A 114 9.44 -4.27 4.48
CA SER A 114 9.85 -3.15 5.32
C SER A 114 11.14 -2.45 4.85
N THR A 115 11.36 -2.43 3.53
CA THR A 115 12.57 -1.90 2.91
C THR A 115 12.22 -0.81 1.91
N GLU A 116 12.84 0.35 2.06
CA GLU A 116 12.82 1.45 1.10
C GLU A 116 14.11 1.46 0.27
N VAL A 117 13.97 1.64 -1.04
CA VAL A 117 15.08 1.95 -1.95
C VAL A 117 14.82 3.32 -2.58
N ALA A 118 15.73 4.27 -2.39
CA ALA A 118 15.53 5.62 -2.93
C ALA A 118 16.82 6.29 -3.39
N GLY A 119 16.74 7.06 -4.47
CA GLY A 119 17.78 8.00 -4.85
C GLY A 119 17.64 9.35 -4.14
N LEU A 120 18.76 9.99 -3.84
CA LEU A 120 18.86 11.31 -3.17
C LEU A 120 19.03 12.46 -4.17
N GLY A 121 18.81 12.21 -5.46
CA GLY A 121 18.85 13.21 -6.52
C GLY A 121 17.72 14.22 -6.46
N ALA A 122 17.88 15.35 -7.16
CA ALA A 122 16.75 16.27 -7.41
C ALA A 122 15.82 15.67 -8.48
N SER A 123 16.40 14.92 -9.42
CA SER A 123 15.73 14.16 -10.48
C SER A 123 16.04 12.66 -10.35
N PRO A 124 15.15 11.76 -10.78
CA PRO A 124 15.47 10.33 -10.85
C PRO A 124 16.60 10.00 -11.82
N THR A 125 16.98 10.91 -12.72
CA THR A 125 18.13 10.73 -13.62
C THR A 125 19.48 11.00 -12.95
N ASP A 126 19.49 11.56 -11.73
CA ASP A 126 20.73 11.87 -11.02
C ASP A 126 21.34 10.64 -10.35
N VAL A 127 20.55 9.58 -10.15
CA VAL A 127 20.95 8.31 -9.55
C VAL A 127 20.68 7.19 -10.55
N ILE A 128 21.72 6.52 -11.02
CA ILE A 128 21.60 5.44 -12.02
C ILE A 128 22.11 4.14 -11.42
N ILE A 129 21.26 3.13 -11.38
CA ILE A 129 21.66 1.75 -11.08
C ILE A 129 21.75 1.00 -12.41
N ASN A 130 22.96 0.62 -12.83
CA ASN A 130 23.16 -0.37 -13.88
C ASN A 130 23.00 -1.76 -13.26
N GLY A 131 21.84 -2.36 -13.48
CA GLY A 131 21.46 -3.59 -12.82
C GLY A 131 19.96 -3.65 -12.59
N HIS A 132 19.56 -4.13 -11.43
CA HIS A 132 18.17 -4.43 -11.10
C HIS A 132 17.81 -3.98 -9.68
N VAL A 133 16.55 -3.61 -9.48
CA VAL A 133 15.92 -3.46 -8.16
C VAL A 133 14.64 -4.28 -8.15
N ASP A 134 14.75 -5.52 -7.70
CA ASP A 134 13.77 -6.56 -7.93
C ASP A 134 12.95 -6.94 -6.70
N VAL A 135 11.69 -7.28 -6.94
CA VAL A 135 10.81 -8.02 -6.05
C VAL A 135 10.33 -9.26 -6.81
N TYR A 136 10.54 -10.43 -6.21
CA TYR A 136 10.19 -11.74 -6.76
C TYR A 136 9.08 -12.41 -5.92
N ASN A 137 8.49 -13.49 -6.44
CA ASN A 137 7.51 -14.28 -5.68
C ASN A 137 8.10 -14.74 -4.34
N ARG A 138 7.26 -14.77 -3.31
CA ARG A 138 7.58 -15.39 -2.03
C ARG A 138 7.20 -16.86 -2.08
N CYS A 139 8.18 -17.73 -1.80
CA CYS A 139 8.08 -19.17 -1.95
C CYS A 139 8.13 -19.89 -0.60
N LEU A 140 7.00 -19.98 0.10
CA LEU A 140 6.93 -20.66 1.41
C LEU A 140 6.98 -22.18 1.28
N THR A 141 6.46 -22.72 0.17
CA THR A 141 6.58 -24.13 -0.23
C THR A 141 6.68 -24.22 -1.75
N ALA A 142 6.97 -25.40 -2.30
CA ALA A 142 7.03 -25.61 -3.75
C ALA A 142 5.72 -25.25 -4.47
N ASP A 143 4.57 -25.46 -3.81
CA ASP A 143 3.23 -25.17 -4.35
C ASP A 143 2.69 -23.79 -3.91
N ASN A 144 3.47 -23.04 -3.11
CA ASN A 144 3.15 -21.70 -2.63
C ASN A 144 4.29 -20.75 -2.98
N CYS A 145 4.38 -20.42 -4.27
CA CYS A 145 5.29 -19.43 -4.83
C CYS A 145 4.47 -18.34 -5.51
N ILE A 146 4.04 -17.33 -4.76
CA ILE A 146 3.12 -16.29 -5.24
C ILE A 146 3.57 -14.91 -4.74
N ALA A 147 3.00 -13.85 -5.29
CA ALA A 147 3.27 -12.47 -4.90
C ALA A 147 2.12 -11.83 -4.10
N LEU A 148 1.06 -12.57 -3.77
CA LEU A 148 -0.11 -12.04 -3.03
C LEU A 148 0.24 -11.38 -1.70
N ASN A 149 1.33 -11.81 -1.06
CA ASN A 149 1.76 -11.27 0.23
C ASN A 149 2.96 -10.33 0.16
N ASN A 150 3.44 -9.96 -1.03
CA ASN A 150 4.61 -9.08 -1.17
C ASN A 150 4.25 -7.61 -0.88
N PHE A 151 4.14 -7.29 0.41
CA PHE A 151 3.72 -5.98 0.91
C PHE A 151 4.89 -5.09 1.38
N TRP A 152 4.55 -3.86 1.77
CA TRP A 152 5.33 -2.94 2.61
C TRP A 152 6.77 -2.74 2.15
N ARG A 153 6.96 -2.23 0.95
CA ARG A 153 8.28 -1.88 0.40
C ARG A 153 8.16 -0.71 -0.55
N SER A 154 9.24 -0.01 -0.88
CA SER A 154 9.11 1.11 -1.81
C SER A 154 10.35 1.29 -2.67
N LEU A 155 10.13 1.84 -3.87
CA LEU A 155 11.17 2.19 -4.82
C LEU A 155 10.92 3.62 -5.31
N SER A 156 11.91 4.51 -5.18
CA SER A 156 11.73 5.87 -5.66
C SER A 156 12.97 6.65 -6.12
N ASN A 157 12.70 7.67 -6.94
CA ASN A 157 13.63 8.75 -7.30
C ASN A 157 14.98 8.28 -7.85
N LEU A 158 14.98 7.29 -8.75
CA LEU A 158 16.19 6.78 -9.38
C LEU A 158 15.91 6.22 -10.79
N THR A 159 16.98 6.03 -11.55
CA THR A 159 16.98 5.35 -12.84
C THR A 159 17.50 3.92 -12.66
N ILE A 160 16.75 2.94 -13.16
CA ILE A 160 17.22 1.56 -13.33
C ILE A 160 17.53 1.36 -14.80
N ASN A 161 18.81 1.21 -15.10
CA ASN A 161 19.27 0.76 -16.40
C ASN A 161 19.42 -0.76 -16.35
N VAL A 162 18.40 -1.47 -16.85
CA VAL A 162 18.31 -2.93 -16.80
C VAL A 162 19.47 -3.55 -17.58
N THR A 163 20.36 -4.21 -16.86
CA THR A 163 21.51 -4.95 -17.40
C THR A 163 21.93 -6.06 -16.43
N GLY A 164 22.58 -7.10 -16.96
CA GLY A 164 22.95 -8.26 -16.17
C GLY A 164 21.81 -9.27 -16.02
N LEU A 165 21.97 -10.18 -15.06
CA LEU A 165 21.19 -11.41 -14.89
C LEU A 165 21.13 -12.28 -16.16
N GLU A 166 20.60 -13.49 -16.04
CA GLU A 166 20.53 -14.45 -17.15
C GLU A 166 19.10 -14.94 -17.39
N GLY A 167 18.89 -15.55 -18.55
CA GLY A 167 17.63 -16.19 -18.91
C GLY A 167 16.45 -15.21 -18.92
N CYS A 168 15.34 -15.61 -18.30
CA CYS A 168 14.10 -14.84 -18.33
C CYS A 168 14.16 -13.54 -17.51
N ARG A 169 15.19 -13.38 -16.65
CA ARG A 169 15.36 -12.19 -15.78
C ARG A 169 16.12 -11.04 -16.43
N SER A 170 16.87 -11.28 -17.50
CA SER A 170 17.78 -10.27 -18.10
C SER A 170 17.08 -9.13 -18.85
N SER A 171 15.81 -9.29 -19.21
CA SER A 171 15.08 -8.35 -20.08
C SER A 171 14.16 -7.37 -19.34
N ALA A 172 13.98 -7.57 -18.03
CA ALA A 172 13.03 -6.78 -17.26
C ALA A 172 13.51 -6.56 -15.82
N ASN A 173 13.20 -5.39 -15.26
CA ASN A 173 13.16 -5.22 -13.81
C ASN A 173 11.86 -5.82 -13.27
N PHE A 174 11.93 -6.63 -12.23
CA PHE A 174 10.77 -7.30 -11.63
C PHE A 174 10.27 -6.53 -10.42
N TRP A 175 9.02 -6.08 -10.45
CA TRP A 175 8.34 -5.50 -9.30
C TRP A 175 7.08 -6.32 -9.00
N ALA A 176 7.26 -7.60 -8.70
CA ALA A 176 6.19 -8.54 -8.39
C ALA A 176 5.66 -8.33 -6.97
N ALA A 177 5.03 -7.18 -6.74
CA ALA A 177 4.52 -6.76 -5.44
C ALA A 177 2.99 -6.67 -5.41
N SER A 178 2.42 -6.72 -4.21
CA SER A 178 0.98 -6.50 -3.96
C SER A 178 0.76 -5.12 -3.30
N GLN A 179 -0.23 -4.97 -2.42
CA GLN A 179 -0.57 -3.69 -1.79
C GLN A 179 0.59 -3.07 -0.99
N ALA A 180 0.52 -1.75 -0.75
CA ALA A 180 1.52 -0.95 -0.03
C ALA A 180 2.96 -1.11 -0.53
N SER A 181 3.11 -1.22 -1.86
CA SER A 181 4.41 -1.37 -2.52
C SER A 181 4.64 -0.33 -3.63
N PRO A 182 4.65 0.98 -3.29
CA PRO A 182 4.68 2.04 -4.29
C PRO A 182 5.99 2.09 -5.08
N MET A 183 5.86 2.36 -6.38
CA MET A 183 6.94 2.80 -7.26
C MET A 183 6.69 4.26 -7.66
N ARG A 184 7.58 5.18 -7.31
CA ARG A 184 7.39 6.63 -7.55
C ARG A 184 8.63 7.29 -8.11
N ARG A 185 8.51 8.15 -9.13
CA ARG A 185 9.69 8.83 -9.71
C ARG A 185 10.77 7.84 -10.14
N VAL A 186 10.41 6.80 -10.86
CA VAL A 186 11.38 5.82 -11.37
C VAL A 186 11.50 5.94 -12.87
N ASN A 187 12.72 5.90 -13.37
CA ASN A 187 12.99 5.83 -14.80
C ASN A 187 13.59 4.46 -15.14
N ILE A 188 12.91 3.66 -15.94
CA ILE A 188 13.40 2.33 -16.35
C ILE A 188 13.89 2.41 -17.79
N THR A 189 15.16 2.11 -17.98
CA THR A 189 15.84 2.07 -19.28
C THR A 189 16.52 0.72 -19.50
N GLY A 190 16.96 0.43 -20.73
CA GLY A 190 17.69 -0.81 -21.03
C GLY A 190 16.84 -2.08 -21.09
N GLY A 191 15.60 -2.06 -20.58
CA GLY A 191 14.69 -3.20 -20.57
C GLY A 191 13.25 -2.82 -20.23
N ASN A 192 12.46 -3.83 -19.87
CA ASN A 192 11.04 -3.71 -19.53
C ASN A 192 10.82 -3.58 -18.01
N LEU A 193 9.59 -3.29 -17.61
CA LEU A 193 9.11 -3.47 -16.24
C LEU A 193 8.16 -4.68 -16.20
N SER A 194 8.41 -5.66 -15.34
CA SER A 194 7.46 -6.75 -15.07
C SER A 194 6.81 -6.58 -13.71
N LEU A 195 5.48 -6.62 -13.67
CA LEU A 195 4.71 -6.55 -12.43
C LEU A 195 4.34 -7.94 -11.89
N MET A 196 4.75 -9.00 -12.58
CA MET A 196 4.71 -10.37 -12.07
C MET A 196 6.11 -11.00 -12.12
N ASP A 197 6.35 -11.98 -11.26
CA ASP A 197 7.50 -12.86 -11.37
C ASP A 197 7.11 -14.15 -12.07
N TYR A 198 7.29 -14.15 -13.39
CA TYR A 198 7.10 -15.33 -14.24
C TYR A 198 8.31 -16.26 -14.28
N CYS A 199 9.41 -15.88 -13.64
CA CYS A 199 10.68 -16.60 -13.71
C CYS A 199 10.84 -17.65 -12.62
N THR A 200 10.24 -17.43 -11.45
CA THR A 200 10.41 -18.33 -10.31
C THR A 200 9.51 -19.56 -10.38
N ALA A 201 8.23 -19.39 -10.76
CA ALA A 201 7.26 -20.49 -10.81
C ALA A 201 6.19 -20.30 -11.91
N GLY A 202 6.57 -19.68 -13.04
CA GLY A 202 5.64 -19.24 -14.07
C GLY A 202 4.77 -18.06 -13.60
N PRO A 203 3.77 -17.63 -14.40
CA PRO A 203 2.81 -16.61 -13.96
C PRO A 203 2.04 -17.09 -12.72
N GLN A 204 2.10 -16.31 -11.64
CA GLN A 204 1.53 -16.64 -10.33
C GLN A 204 0.74 -15.46 -9.77
N TYR A 205 -0.14 -15.69 -8.80
CA TYR A 205 -1.02 -14.64 -8.29
C TYR A 205 -0.27 -13.44 -7.70
N ALA A 206 -0.71 -12.24 -8.07
CA ALA A 206 -0.23 -10.95 -7.59
C ALA A 206 -1.41 -9.96 -7.50
N SER A 207 -1.43 -9.12 -6.46
CA SER A 207 -2.54 -8.21 -6.13
C SER A 207 -2.05 -6.78 -5.87
N GLY A 208 -1.27 -6.26 -6.82
CA GLY A 208 -0.79 -4.89 -6.83
C GLY A 208 -1.90 -3.90 -7.16
N GLY A 209 -1.58 -2.63 -7.37
CA GLY A 209 -0.31 -1.98 -7.11
C GLY A 209 -0.38 -0.52 -7.54
N PHE A 210 0.70 0.22 -7.33
CA PHE A 210 0.70 1.66 -7.49
C PHE A 210 2.00 2.16 -8.14
N ILE A 211 1.88 2.81 -9.30
CA ILE A 211 2.97 3.56 -9.96
C ILE A 211 2.55 5.01 -10.11
N SER A 212 3.45 5.94 -9.78
CA SER A 212 3.26 7.37 -10.06
C SER A 212 4.52 8.04 -10.55
N ASP A 213 4.36 9.12 -11.33
CA ASP A 213 5.44 10.03 -11.72
C ASP A 213 6.65 9.32 -12.35
N SER A 214 6.42 8.22 -13.05
CA SER A 214 7.47 7.31 -13.51
C SER A 214 7.51 7.21 -15.03
N LYS A 215 8.67 6.84 -15.55
CA LYS A 215 8.88 6.60 -16.97
C LYS A 215 9.41 5.19 -17.20
N THR A 216 8.79 4.44 -18.09
CA THR A 216 9.24 3.09 -18.43
C THR A 216 8.89 2.74 -19.87
N GLY A 217 9.55 1.71 -20.41
CA GLY A 217 9.22 1.11 -21.70
C GLY A 217 7.95 0.26 -21.62
N ALA A 218 8.03 -0.98 -22.11
CA ALA A 218 6.91 -1.92 -22.01
C ALA A 218 6.70 -2.34 -20.55
N VAL A 219 5.44 -2.35 -20.11
CA VAL A 219 5.03 -2.87 -18.81
C VAL A 219 4.31 -4.19 -18.99
N ILE A 220 4.88 -5.24 -18.41
CA ILE A 220 4.30 -6.58 -18.36
C ILE A 220 3.42 -6.66 -17.11
N ASN A 221 2.12 -6.44 -17.27
CA ASN A 221 1.14 -6.65 -16.20
C ASN A 221 1.13 -8.12 -15.75
N GLY A 222 1.08 -9.03 -16.73
CA GLY A 222 1.07 -10.45 -16.45
C GLY A 222 -0.18 -10.87 -15.67
N SER A 223 0.03 -11.55 -14.54
CA SER A 223 -1.00 -12.09 -13.66
C SER A 223 -1.51 -11.10 -12.59
N GLN A 224 -1.06 -9.84 -12.60
CA GLN A 224 -1.56 -8.82 -11.69
C GLN A 224 -3.07 -8.61 -11.84
N GLN A 225 -3.79 -8.85 -10.75
CA GLN A 225 -5.26 -8.77 -10.68
C GLN A 225 -5.77 -7.37 -11.05
N GLN A 226 -5.20 -6.36 -10.39
CA GLN A 226 -5.49 -4.96 -10.62
C GLN A 226 -4.21 -4.12 -10.53
N TYR A 227 -4.25 -2.89 -11.03
CA TYR A 227 -3.15 -1.95 -10.88
C TYR A 227 -3.62 -0.51 -11.10
N PHE A 228 -2.99 0.44 -10.41
CA PHE A 228 -3.18 1.87 -10.66
C PHE A 228 -1.87 2.53 -11.10
N VAL A 229 -1.94 3.27 -12.21
CA VAL A 229 -0.84 4.09 -12.71
C VAL A 229 -1.34 5.50 -12.90
N ARG A 230 -0.63 6.49 -12.33
CA ARG A 230 -0.94 7.91 -12.58
C ARG A 230 0.26 8.73 -12.99
N ASP A 231 0.00 9.80 -13.74
CA ASP A 231 0.96 10.87 -14.04
C ASP A 231 2.33 10.34 -14.52
N SER A 232 2.31 9.37 -15.41
CA SER A 232 3.48 8.60 -15.82
C SER A 232 3.60 8.53 -17.34
N SER A 233 4.73 8.07 -17.86
CA SER A 233 4.92 7.77 -19.28
C SER A 233 5.33 6.31 -19.45
N ILE A 234 4.54 5.54 -20.19
CA ILE A 234 4.78 4.12 -20.46
C ILE A 234 4.83 3.88 -21.97
N GLY A 235 5.61 2.89 -22.41
CA GLY A 235 5.66 2.50 -23.82
C GLY A 235 4.44 1.68 -24.25
N ASN A 236 4.10 0.64 -23.50
CA ASN A 236 2.89 -0.15 -23.69
C ASN A 236 2.50 -0.88 -22.39
N TRP A 237 1.30 -1.44 -22.36
CA TRP A 237 0.79 -2.27 -21.28
C TRP A 237 0.33 -3.63 -21.82
N SER A 238 0.86 -4.74 -21.29
CA SER A 238 0.75 -6.04 -21.95
C SER A 238 -0.66 -6.64 -21.99
N ASN A 239 -1.43 -6.55 -20.90
CA ASN A 239 -2.75 -7.16 -20.75
C ASN A 239 -3.49 -6.58 -19.52
N GLY A 240 -4.76 -6.93 -19.32
CA GLY A 240 -5.50 -6.62 -18.09
C GLY A 240 -6.18 -7.88 -17.55
N VAL A 241 -6.18 -8.06 -16.23
CA VAL A 241 -6.84 -9.20 -15.57
C VAL A 241 -8.24 -8.81 -15.11
N TRP A 242 -8.37 -7.97 -14.08
CA TRP A 242 -9.68 -7.54 -13.56
C TRP A 242 -9.91 -6.02 -13.59
N ASN A 243 -8.92 -5.21 -13.17
CA ASN A 243 -9.10 -3.76 -13.07
C ASN A 243 -7.78 -3.00 -13.26
N GLN A 244 -7.46 -2.57 -14.48
CA GLN A 244 -6.27 -1.74 -14.72
C GLN A 244 -6.69 -0.29 -14.95
N VAL A 245 -6.22 0.61 -14.10
CA VAL A 245 -6.66 2.00 -14.09
C VAL A 245 -5.47 2.91 -14.37
N PHE A 246 -5.66 3.82 -15.33
CA PHE A 246 -4.67 4.80 -15.77
C PHE A 246 -5.25 6.20 -15.66
N SER A 247 -4.48 7.15 -15.14
CA SER A 247 -4.91 8.52 -14.95
C SER A 247 -3.78 9.49 -15.27
N GLY A 248 -3.90 10.28 -16.34
CA GLY A 248 -2.81 11.17 -16.76
C GLY A 248 -1.56 10.42 -17.21
N VAL A 249 -1.72 9.26 -17.84
CA VAL A 249 -0.59 8.41 -18.25
C VAL A 249 -0.38 8.48 -19.75
N ASP A 250 0.77 9.04 -20.15
CA ASP A 250 1.21 9.04 -21.55
C ASP A 250 1.52 7.61 -21.99
N GLY A 251 0.89 7.17 -23.09
CA GLY A 251 1.04 5.82 -23.62
C GLY A 251 0.17 4.75 -22.95
N ALA A 252 -0.75 5.13 -22.05
CA ALA A 252 -1.77 4.21 -21.54
C ALA A 252 -2.68 3.67 -22.66
N PRO A 253 -3.18 2.43 -22.53
CA PRO A 253 -4.17 1.91 -23.45
C PRO A 253 -5.47 2.73 -23.36
N ALA A 254 -6.20 2.82 -24.46
CA ALA A 254 -7.49 3.52 -24.49
C ALA A 254 -8.52 2.85 -23.56
N GLN A 255 -9.44 3.66 -23.01
CA GLN A 255 -10.60 3.20 -22.26
C GLN A 255 -11.32 2.08 -23.04
N SER A 256 -11.46 0.90 -22.42
CA SER A 256 -12.05 -0.27 -23.07
C SER A 256 -12.77 -1.23 -22.12
N PHE A 257 -12.92 -0.85 -20.84
CA PHE A 257 -13.69 -1.61 -19.87
C PHE A 257 -15.10 -1.94 -20.40
N PRO A 258 -15.58 -3.20 -20.27
CA PRO A 258 -15.02 -4.27 -19.44
C PRO A 258 -13.99 -5.18 -20.15
N ASN A 259 -13.78 -5.08 -21.46
CA ASN A 259 -12.93 -6.02 -22.18
C ASN A 259 -12.09 -5.36 -23.31
N PRO A 260 -10.76 -5.24 -23.13
CA PRO A 260 -10.01 -5.51 -21.89
C PRO A 260 -10.43 -4.55 -20.76
N PRO A 261 -10.21 -4.91 -19.48
CA PRO A 261 -10.70 -4.14 -18.34
C PRO A 261 -9.81 -2.91 -18.03
N TYR A 262 -9.71 -2.00 -19.00
CA TYR A 262 -8.94 -0.77 -18.90
C TYR A 262 -9.85 0.42 -18.62
N THR A 263 -9.60 1.07 -17.49
CA THR A 263 -10.17 2.38 -17.15
C THR A 263 -9.11 3.46 -17.35
N THR A 264 -9.29 4.35 -18.31
CA THR A 264 -8.27 5.33 -18.69
C THR A 264 -8.85 6.74 -18.69
N LEU A 265 -8.25 7.60 -17.87
CA LEU A 265 -8.54 9.02 -17.79
C LEU A 265 -7.38 9.80 -18.41
N ASP A 266 -7.71 10.81 -19.21
CA ASP A 266 -6.72 11.68 -19.89
C ASP A 266 -5.83 12.43 -18.88
N SER A 267 -6.37 12.74 -17.70
CA SER A 267 -5.71 13.50 -16.65
C SER A 267 -6.08 12.99 -15.26
N THR A 268 -5.16 13.16 -14.31
CA THR A 268 -5.46 13.04 -12.88
C THR A 268 -6.08 14.33 -12.38
N PRO A 269 -7.30 14.32 -11.81
CA PRO A 269 -8.02 15.55 -11.49
C PRO A 269 -7.23 16.52 -10.59
N ILE A 270 -6.59 15.96 -9.57
CA ILE A 270 -5.64 16.66 -8.71
C ILE A 270 -4.57 15.66 -8.28
N SER A 271 -3.31 16.09 -8.32
CA SER A 271 -2.18 15.30 -7.86
C SER A 271 -1.19 16.18 -7.13
N ARG A 272 -0.41 15.54 -6.28
CA ARG A 272 0.80 16.11 -5.67
C ARG A 272 1.78 14.97 -5.56
N GLU A 273 3.03 15.18 -5.94
CA GLU A 273 4.02 14.13 -5.77
C GLU A 273 4.51 14.07 -4.33
N LYS A 274 4.77 12.86 -3.85
CA LYS A 274 5.21 12.59 -2.48
C LYS A 274 6.49 13.39 -2.15
N PRO A 275 6.59 14.04 -0.98
CA PRO A 275 7.86 14.59 -0.51
C PRO A 275 8.97 13.53 -0.45
N TYR A 276 10.19 13.93 -0.79
CA TYR A 276 11.35 13.03 -0.82
C TYR A 276 12.63 13.69 -0.33
N LEU A 277 13.51 12.87 0.24
CA LEU A 277 14.82 13.31 0.71
C LEU A 277 15.75 13.52 -0.49
N THR A 278 16.52 14.61 -0.43
CA THR A 278 17.50 15.00 -1.44
C THR A 278 18.83 15.32 -0.76
N LEU A 279 19.92 15.20 -1.51
CA LEU A 279 21.27 15.56 -1.10
C LEU A 279 21.90 16.43 -2.18
N ASP A 280 22.33 17.63 -1.81
CA ASP A 280 23.03 18.52 -2.74
C ASP A 280 24.52 18.19 -2.89
N SER A 281 25.19 18.86 -3.83
CA SER A 281 26.63 18.68 -4.08
C SER A 281 27.53 19.12 -2.91
N ALA A 282 27.00 19.89 -1.95
CA ALA A 282 27.69 20.28 -0.72
C ALA A 282 27.45 19.28 0.43
N GLY A 283 26.73 18.19 0.17
CA GLY A 283 26.41 17.16 1.16
C GLY A 283 25.33 17.58 2.15
N GLN A 284 24.51 18.60 1.82
CA GLN A 284 23.41 19.04 2.67
C GLN A 284 22.12 18.32 2.31
N TYR A 285 21.50 17.71 3.32
CA TYR A 285 20.19 17.06 3.16
C TYR A 285 19.06 18.09 3.18
N SER A 286 18.09 17.88 2.30
CA SER A 286 16.83 18.63 2.28
C SER A 286 15.66 17.69 1.93
N VAL A 287 14.46 18.05 2.34
CA VAL A 287 13.23 17.40 1.85
C VAL A 287 12.62 18.29 0.77
N PHE A 288 12.52 17.75 -0.44
CA PHE A 288 11.81 18.41 -1.53
C PHE A 288 10.31 18.12 -1.40
N VAL A 289 9.51 19.17 -1.52
CA VAL A 289 8.05 19.14 -1.40
C VAL A 289 7.46 19.60 -2.75
N PRO A 290 7.03 18.65 -3.61
CA PRO A 290 6.43 18.96 -4.89
C PRO A 290 5.16 19.83 -4.77
N ALA A 291 4.94 20.66 -5.79
CA ALA A 291 3.75 21.48 -5.93
C ALA A 291 2.54 20.64 -6.37
N VAL A 292 1.35 21.12 -6.00
CA VAL A 292 0.07 20.56 -6.44
C VAL A 292 -0.10 20.82 -7.93
N ARG A 293 -0.63 19.83 -8.65
CA ARG A 293 -1.08 19.95 -10.04
C ARG A 293 -2.56 19.61 -10.11
N THR A 294 -3.26 20.24 -11.05
CA THR A 294 -4.65 19.90 -11.39
C THR A 294 -4.66 19.44 -12.83
N GLU A 295 -5.55 18.51 -13.14
CA GLU A 295 -5.64 17.87 -14.46
C GLU A 295 -4.27 17.46 -14.99
N SER A 296 -3.47 16.81 -14.13
CA SER A 296 -2.10 16.46 -14.44
C SER A 296 -2.01 15.27 -15.40
N ALA A 297 -0.99 15.29 -16.23
CA ALA A 297 -0.58 14.16 -17.04
C ALA A 297 0.94 14.15 -17.17
N GLY A 298 1.49 12.95 -17.36
CA GLY A 298 2.91 12.72 -17.52
C GLY A 298 3.73 13.07 -16.27
N THR A 299 5.03 12.79 -16.38
CA THR A 299 5.96 12.98 -15.27
C THR A 299 6.22 14.46 -14.98
N THR A 300 6.59 14.76 -13.75
CA THR A 300 6.94 16.10 -13.27
C THR A 300 8.40 16.48 -13.53
N TRP A 301 9.23 15.56 -14.01
CA TRP A 301 10.69 15.72 -14.05
C TRP A 301 11.30 15.58 -15.45
N GLU A 302 10.57 15.02 -16.42
CA GLU A 302 11.10 14.82 -17.78
C GLU A 302 11.31 16.15 -18.54
N ASN A 303 10.39 17.10 -18.36
CA ASN A 303 10.38 18.37 -19.10
C ASN A 303 10.99 19.54 -18.32
N GLY A 304 11.83 19.24 -17.33
CA GLY A 304 12.49 20.23 -16.48
C GLY A 304 12.40 19.88 -15.00
N PRO A 305 12.95 20.74 -14.13
CA PRO A 305 12.89 20.50 -12.69
C PRO A 305 11.43 20.47 -12.22
N THR A 306 11.11 19.50 -11.37
CA THR A 306 9.80 19.44 -10.72
C THR A 306 9.54 20.72 -9.95
N ALA A 307 8.35 21.30 -10.16
CA ALA A 307 7.92 22.46 -9.41
C ALA A 307 7.67 22.08 -7.94
N GLY A 308 8.13 22.92 -7.01
CA GLY A 308 8.02 22.66 -5.59
C GLY A 308 8.95 23.54 -4.77
N ARG A 309 9.15 23.17 -3.51
CA ARG A 309 10.03 23.87 -2.57
C ARG A 309 10.93 22.88 -1.85
N SER A 310 12.16 23.29 -1.57
CA SER A 310 13.11 22.52 -0.78
C SER A 310 13.13 23.04 0.66
N LEU A 311 13.07 22.14 1.63
CA LEU A 311 13.19 22.44 3.06
C LEU A 311 14.48 21.83 3.60
N PRO A 312 15.40 22.63 4.18
CA PRO A 312 16.64 22.09 4.72
C PRO A 312 16.34 21.14 5.88
N LEU A 313 17.16 20.09 6.05
CA LEU A 313 16.97 19.13 7.14
C LEU A 313 16.99 19.80 8.53
N SER A 314 17.63 20.96 8.67
CA SER A 314 17.59 21.76 9.90
C SER A 314 16.18 22.18 10.32
N ASP A 315 15.21 22.19 9.41
CA ASP A 315 13.80 22.51 9.70
C ASP A 315 13.01 21.29 10.19
N PHE A 316 13.62 20.11 10.21
CA PHE A 316 13.00 18.87 10.67
C PHE A 316 13.49 18.47 12.05
N TYR A 317 12.60 17.85 12.82
CA TYR A 317 12.98 16.96 13.90
C TYR A 317 13.15 15.56 13.34
N VAL A 318 14.37 15.02 13.42
CA VAL A 318 14.68 13.64 13.04
C VAL A 318 14.42 12.76 14.25
N ALA A 319 13.22 12.19 14.31
CA ALA A 319 12.79 11.33 15.40
C ALA A 319 13.28 9.89 15.21
N THR A 320 13.46 9.21 16.33
CA THR A 320 13.81 7.80 16.44
C THR A 320 12.75 7.06 17.25
N PRO A 321 12.66 5.72 17.18
CA PRO A 321 11.71 4.95 17.99
C PRO A 321 11.80 5.18 19.51
N ALA A 322 12.90 5.74 20.01
CA ALA A 322 13.07 6.09 21.42
C ALA A 322 12.41 7.42 21.82
N ASP A 323 12.01 8.24 20.86
CA ASP A 323 11.36 9.52 21.11
C ASP A 323 9.89 9.35 21.53
N SER A 324 9.51 9.95 22.65
CA SER A 324 8.12 10.02 23.08
C SER A 324 7.28 10.94 22.18
N ALA A 325 5.97 10.68 22.07
CA ALA A 325 5.03 11.56 21.40
C ALA A 325 5.06 12.99 21.97
N LYS A 326 5.23 13.15 23.30
CA LYS A 326 5.46 14.45 23.94
C LYS A 326 6.66 15.21 23.39
N THR A 327 7.79 14.53 23.19
CA THR A 327 9.00 15.14 22.61
C THR A 327 8.73 15.59 21.19
N ILE A 328 8.11 14.73 20.38
CA ILE A 328 7.74 15.03 18.99
C ILE A 328 6.81 16.25 18.94
N ASN A 329 5.74 16.26 19.74
CA ASN A 329 4.78 17.36 19.83
C ASN A 329 5.44 18.69 20.25
N SER A 330 6.40 18.65 21.18
CA SER A 330 7.17 19.83 21.58
C SER A 330 7.96 20.43 20.40
N GLN A 331 8.51 19.59 19.53
CA GLN A 331 9.26 20.03 18.34
C GLN A 331 8.34 20.58 17.25
N LEU A 332 7.21 19.91 17.01
CA LEU A 332 6.16 20.40 16.09
C LEU A 332 5.64 21.78 16.54
N ALA A 333 5.39 21.96 17.84
CA ALA A 333 4.98 23.23 18.43
C ALA A 333 6.03 24.34 18.30
N ARG A 334 7.33 23.98 18.24
CA ARG A 334 8.45 24.90 18.00
C ARG A 334 8.68 25.23 16.52
N GLY A 335 7.82 24.77 15.62
CA GLY A 335 7.90 25.08 14.20
C GLY A 335 8.66 24.05 13.36
N LYS A 336 9.08 22.91 13.92
CA LYS A 336 9.73 21.85 13.13
C LYS A 336 8.73 21.07 12.28
N ASN A 337 9.21 20.55 11.16
CA ASN A 337 8.61 19.40 10.48
C ASN A 337 9.07 18.09 11.17
N LEU A 338 8.56 16.94 10.74
CA LEU A 338 8.89 15.65 11.33
C LEU A 338 9.46 14.70 10.28
N LEU A 339 10.60 14.09 10.58
CA LEU A 339 11.13 12.96 9.84
C LEU A 339 11.23 11.77 10.80
N LEU A 340 10.57 10.66 10.48
CA LEU A 340 10.60 9.43 11.25
C LEU A 340 11.64 8.49 10.64
N THR A 341 12.71 8.19 11.38
CA THR A 341 13.72 7.21 10.93
C THR A 341 13.16 5.78 10.97
N PRO A 342 13.75 4.81 10.24
CA PRO A 342 13.19 3.46 10.13
C PRO A 342 13.08 2.76 11.49
N GLY A 343 11.86 2.41 11.88
CA GLY A 343 11.57 1.66 13.11
C GLY A 343 10.09 1.67 13.48
N VAL A 344 9.78 1.07 14.63
CA VAL A 344 8.42 0.95 15.19
C VAL A 344 8.32 1.81 16.45
N TYR A 345 7.42 2.79 16.44
CA TYR A 345 7.25 3.82 17.47
C TYR A 345 6.01 3.49 18.31
N GLY A 346 6.17 3.36 19.62
CA GLY A 346 5.03 3.23 20.54
C GLY A 346 4.42 4.60 20.83
N ILE A 347 3.15 4.79 20.47
CA ILE A 347 2.45 6.08 20.59
C ILE A 347 1.32 5.98 21.62
N ASP A 348 1.56 6.49 22.82
CA ASP A 348 0.65 6.47 23.97
C ASP A 348 -0.21 7.73 24.11
N GLU A 349 0.14 8.79 23.40
CA GLU A 349 -0.66 10.00 23.16
C GLU A 349 -0.49 10.45 21.71
N SER A 350 -1.49 11.14 21.14
CA SER A 350 -1.46 11.55 19.73
C SER A 350 -0.25 12.41 19.39
N ILE A 351 0.41 12.12 18.28
CA ILE A 351 1.23 13.12 17.58
C ILE A 351 0.26 14.12 16.94
N GLU A 352 0.38 15.40 17.30
CA GLU A 352 -0.56 16.45 16.90
C GLU A 352 0.06 17.43 15.91
N VAL A 353 -0.31 17.32 14.64
CA VAL A 353 0.11 18.24 13.59
C VAL A 353 -0.86 19.42 13.52
N LYS A 354 -0.47 20.57 14.07
CA LYS A 354 -1.34 21.75 14.20
C LYS A 354 -0.98 22.92 13.27
N ARG A 355 0.18 22.87 12.62
CA ARG A 355 0.71 23.97 11.80
C ARG A 355 0.49 23.66 10.32
N ALA A 356 -0.06 24.63 9.58
CA ALA A 356 -0.16 24.54 8.13
C ALA A 356 1.20 24.26 7.48
N ASN A 357 1.20 23.57 6.34
CA ASN A 357 2.41 23.26 5.56
C ASN A 357 3.44 22.37 6.28
N THR A 358 3.05 21.72 7.40
CA THR A 358 3.92 20.77 8.10
C THR A 358 4.11 19.52 7.26
N VAL A 359 5.36 19.08 7.14
CA VAL A 359 5.70 17.80 6.51
C VAL A 359 5.98 16.76 7.59
N VAL A 360 5.38 15.58 7.46
CA VAL A 360 5.70 14.36 8.20
C VAL A 360 6.16 13.31 7.20
N LEU A 361 7.43 12.97 7.20
CA LEU A 361 8.01 12.00 6.27
C LEU A 361 8.57 10.79 7.04
N GLY A 362 8.09 9.60 6.73
CA GLY A 362 8.70 8.35 7.18
C GLY A 362 9.78 7.87 6.21
N LEU A 363 10.80 7.22 6.77
CA LEU A 363 11.81 6.47 6.04
C LEU A 363 11.65 4.97 6.36
N GLY A 364 11.86 4.11 5.36
CA GLY A 364 11.99 2.66 5.57
C GLY A 364 10.74 2.02 6.16
N MET A 365 9.55 2.48 5.76
CA MET A 365 8.27 2.02 6.29
C MET A 365 8.11 2.25 7.81
N ALA A 366 8.57 3.41 8.30
CA ALA A 366 8.41 3.84 9.69
C ALA A 366 6.96 3.63 10.17
N THR A 367 6.82 2.98 11.32
CA THR A 367 5.53 2.48 11.81
C THR A 367 5.17 3.13 13.14
N LEU A 368 3.98 3.71 13.25
CA LEU A 368 3.41 4.23 14.49
C LEU A 368 2.43 3.19 15.07
N THR A 369 2.74 2.59 16.21
CA THR A 369 1.88 1.61 16.87
C THR A 369 1.12 2.26 18.02
N ALA A 370 -0.21 2.20 18.00
CA ALA A 370 -1.04 2.75 19.06
C ALA A 370 -0.80 2.02 20.39
N VAL A 371 -0.68 2.79 21.47
CA VAL A 371 -0.58 2.30 22.84
C VAL A 371 -1.75 2.88 23.64
N ASN A 372 -2.31 2.09 24.56
CA ASN A 372 -3.42 2.50 25.43
C ASN A 372 -4.68 3.02 24.69
N GLY A 373 -4.90 2.62 23.44
CA GLY A 373 -6.04 3.06 22.63
C GLY A 373 -5.93 4.51 22.13
N ALA A 374 -4.71 5.07 22.10
CA ALA A 374 -4.46 6.38 21.50
C ALA A 374 -4.82 6.41 20.01
N VAL A 375 -5.06 7.62 19.48
CA VAL A 375 -5.06 7.86 18.03
C VAL A 375 -3.64 8.29 17.66
N PRO A 376 -2.79 7.45 17.04
CA PRO A 376 -1.36 7.75 16.88
C PRO A 376 -1.05 9.09 16.23
N LEU A 377 -1.82 9.50 15.22
CA LEU A 377 -1.57 10.76 14.52
C LEU A 377 -2.87 11.52 14.26
N THR A 378 -2.86 12.81 14.61
CA THR A 378 -3.96 13.73 14.33
C THR A 378 -3.45 14.97 13.62
N VAL A 379 -4.22 15.46 12.66
CA VAL A 379 -3.95 16.71 11.96
C VAL A 379 -5.08 17.67 12.27
N ALA A 380 -4.76 18.88 12.70
CA ALA A 380 -5.77 19.93 12.86
C ALA A 380 -6.34 20.33 11.49
N ASP A 381 -7.49 21.02 11.46
CA ASP A 381 -8.01 21.58 10.21
C ASP A 381 -7.14 22.77 9.76
N VAL A 382 -6.02 22.46 9.11
CA VAL A 382 -5.05 23.40 8.52
C VAL A 382 -4.65 22.92 7.11
N PRO A 383 -4.35 23.85 6.17
CA PRO A 383 -3.99 23.48 4.81
C PRO A 383 -2.55 23.00 4.67
N GLY A 384 -2.29 22.29 3.57
CA GLY A 384 -0.95 21.98 3.06
C GLY A 384 -0.11 21.02 3.88
N VAL A 385 -0.69 20.32 4.86
CA VAL A 385 0.04 19.28 5.60
C VAL A 385 0.32 18.12 4.66
N ASP A 386 1.57 17.65 4.61
CA ASP A 386 1.97 16.47 3.85
C ASP A 386 2.39 15.37 4.81
N ILE A 387 1.70 14.24 4.79
CA ILE A 387 2.11 13.03 5.51
C ILE A 387 2.47 11.97 4.49
N ALA A 388 3.69 11.47 4.55
CA ALA A 388 4.25 10.62 3.52
C ALA A 388 4.98 9.40 4.11
N ALA A 389 4.74 8.21 3.56
CA ALA A 389 5.43 6.97 3.88
C ALA A 389 5.36 6.58 5.36
N VAL A 390 4.15 6.61 5.94
CA VAL A 390 3.90 6.28 7.35
C VAL A 390 2.94 5.10 7.43
N THR A 391 3.35 4.04 8.13
CA THR A 391 2.47 2.94 8.51
C THR A 391 1.91 3.19 9.91
N VAL A 392 0.64 2.86 10.16
CA VAL A 392 0.00 2.99 11.47
C VAL A 392 -0.60 1.64 11.90
N ASP A 393 -0.04 1.08 12.96
CA ASP A 393 -0.49 -0.19 13.54
C ASP A 393 -1.45 0.06 14.71
N ALA A 394 -2.53 -0.73 14.77
CA ALA A 394 -3.41 -0.74 15.93
C ALA A 394 -2.79 -1.49 17.11
N GLY A 395 -2.96 -0.96 18.32
CA GLY A 395 -2.56 -1.60 19.56
C GLY A 395 -3.58 -2.61 20.09
N THR A 396 -3.23 -3.29 21.18
CA THR A 396 -4.08 -4.30 21.84
C THR A 396 -5.38 -3.71 22.43
N VAL A 397 -5.34 -2.42 22.81
CA VAL A 397 -6.50 -1.65 23.28
C VAL A 397 -7.13 -0.95 22.08
N ASN A 398 -8.46 -1.06 21.96
CA ASN A 398 -9.20 -0.47 20.84
C ASN A 398 -9.00 1.05 20.77
N SER A 399 -8.45 1.51 19.66
CA SER A 399 -8.33 2.94 19.34
C SER A 399 -9.61 3.41 18.64
N PRO A 400 -10.16 4.61 18.93
CA PRO A 400 -11.34 5.10 18.23
C PRO A 400 -11.05 5.39 16.74
N ALA A 401 -9.83 5.84 16.43
CA ALA A 401 -9.28 5.97 15.09
C ALA A 401 -7.77 5.65 15.13
N LEU A 402 -7.13 5.33 14.01
CA LEU A 402 -5.65 5.27 13.93
C LEU A 402 -5.04 6.57 13.38
N MET A 403 -5.74 7.23 12.47
CA MET A 403 -5.40 8.58 12.03
C MET A 403 -6.66 9.41 11.85
N ARG A 404 -6.59 10.69 12.25
CA ARG A 404 -7.67 11.65 12.06
C ARG A 404 -7.18 12.93 11.40
N LEU A 405 -7.79 13.31 10.29
CA LEU A 405 -7.56 14.59 9.62
C LEU A 405 -8.73 15.51 9.94
N GLY A 406 -8.45 16.60 10.65
CA GLY A 406 -9.46 17.52 11.15
C GLY A 406 -10.06 17.11 12.49
N LYS A 407 -10.89 17.99 13.06
CA LYS A 407 -11.59 17.67 14.31
C LYS A 407 -12.59 16.55 14.09
N ALA A 408 -12.72 15.66 15.09
CA ALA A 408 -13.78 14.66 15.10
C ALA A 408 -15.14 15.35 14.98
N ALA A 409 -16.00 14.85 14.09
CA ALA A 409 -17.39 15.26 14.08
C ALA A 409 -18.03 14.88 15.44
N ASN A 410 -18.71 15.82 16.09
CA ASN A 410 -19.45 15.51 17.31
C ASN A 410 -20.69 14.65 16.95
N GLY A 411 -20.61 13.34 17.17
CA GLY A 411 -21.76 12.42 17.25
C GLY A 411 -22.46 12.08 15.92
N GLU A 412 -23.21 10.97 15.96
CA GLU A 412 -24.14 10.55 14.90
C GLU A 412 -25.09 11.70 14.52
N GLY A 413 -24.96 12.21 13.29
CA GLY A 413 -26.01 13.02 12.63
C GLY A 413 -26.31 14.42 13.20
N GLY A 414 -25.33 15.30 13.40
CA GLY A 414 -25.64 16.65 13.91
C GLY A 414 -24.66 17.80 13.63
N GLY A 415 -24.66 18.35 12.40
CA GLY A 415 -24.46 19.79 12.15
C GLY A 415 -23.04 20.29 11.79
N ALA A 416 -23.01 21.32 10.95
CA ALA A 416 -21.89 21.76 10.11
C ALA A 416 -20.58 22.11 10.86
N ALA A 417 -19.48 21.54 10.36
CA ALA A 417 -18.12 22.03 10.62
C ALA A 417 -17.97 23.43 9.99
N ASN A 418 -17.90 24.50 10.79
CA ASN A 418 -17.50 25.84 10.30
C ASN A 418 -17.24 26.79 11.49
N SER A 419 -16.39 27.83 11.43
CA SER A 419 -15.89 28.61 10.30
C SER A 419 -14.67 29.47 10.69
N GLY A 420 -13.58 29.34 9.95
CA GLY A 420 -12.42 30.24 10.07
C GLY A 420 -11.26 29.85 9.18
N MET A 421 -11.49 29.58 7.88
CA MET A 421 -10.52 29.03 6.90
C MET A 421 -9.71 27.83 7.40
N HIS A 422 -10.02 26.61 6.94
CA HIS A 422 -9.37 25.42 7.51
C HIS A 422 -8.80 24.39 6.52
N SER A 423 -9.16 24.46 5.24
CA SER A 423 -8.48 23.75 4.14
C SER A 423 -8.43 24.64 2.89
N ASP A 424 -7.52 24.36 1.96
CA ASP A 424 -7.30 25.15 0.74
C ASP A 424 -7.22 24.18 -0.46
N PRO A 425 -8.13 24.24 -1.45
CA PRO A 425 -8.08 23.34 -2.61
C PRO A 425 -6.81 23.52 -3.47
N ALA A 426 -6.15 24.68 -3.41
CA ALA A 426 -4.86 24.90 -4.08
C ALA A 426 -3.67 24.41 -3.25
N ASN A 427 -3.89 24.07 -1.98
CA ASN A 427 -2.88 23.58 -1.04
C ASN A 427 -3.50 22.55 -0.09
N PRO A 428 -3.99 21.40 -0.61
CA PRO A 428 -4.70 20.42 0.17
C PRO A 428 -3.76 19.72 1.16
N THR A 429 -4.30 19.36 2.32
CA THR A 429 -3.65 18.34 3.15
C THR A 429 -3.62 17.03 2.39
N THR A 430 -2.44 16.43 2.28
CA THR A 430 -2.20 15.27 1.42
C THR A 430 -1.59 14.12 2.20
N LEU A 431 -2.13 12.92 2.00
CA LEU A 431 -1.54 11.67 2.46
C LEU A 431 -0.92 10.92 1.28
N HIS A 432 0.33 10.51 1.41
CA HIS A 432 1.05 9.70 0.43
C HIS A 432 1.56 8.42 1.06
N ASP A 433 1.26 7.26 0.47
CA ASP A 433 1.80 5.97 0.96
C ASP A 433 1.55 5.80 2.47
N VAL A 434 0.30 6.05 2.89
CA VAL A 434 -0.11 5.90 4.29
C VAL A 434 -0.88 4.60 4.44
N PHE A 435 -0.36 3.73 5.30
CA PHE A 435 -0.86 2.37 5.43
C PHE A 435 -1.34 2.10 6.85
N PHE A 436 -2.40 1.30 6.99
CA PHE A 436 -2.99 0.95 8.28
C PHE A 436 -3.10 -0.54 8.43
N ARG A 437 -2.83 -1.03 9.64
CA ARG A 437 -2.90 -2.45 9.95
C ARG A 437 -3.53 -2.72 11.31
N ILE A 438 -4.55 -3.57 11.31
CA ILE A 438 -5.25 -4.04 12.51
C ILE A 438 -5.07 -5.55 12.62
N GLY A 439 -4.12 -6.01 13.45
CA GLY A 439 -3.71 -7.42 13.49
C GLY A 439 -2.49 -7.71 12.61
N GLY A 440 -2.02 -8.96 12.57
CA GLY A 440 -0.91 -9.39 11.72
C GLY A 440 0.39 -9.57 12.51
N PRO A 441 1.13 -8.50 12.87
CA PRO A 441 2.30 -8.63 13.74
C PRO A 441 1.94 -9.02 15.18
N HIS A 442 0.80 -8.53 15.65
CA HIS A 442 0.26 -8.72 17.00
C HIS A 442 -1.26 -8.49 17.01
N VAL A 443 -1.93 -8.75 18.13
CA VAL A 443 -3.33 -8.33 18.32
C VAL A 443 -3.42 -6.81 18.21
N GLY A 444 -4.25 -6.32 17.29
CA GLY A 444 -4.53 -4.89 17.11
C GLY A 444 -6.03 -4.64 17.01
N LYS A 445 -6.53 -3.54 17.58
CA LYS A 445 -7.95 -3.18 17.53
C LYS A 445 -8.13 -1.69 17.27
N ALA A 446 -9.01 -1.35 16.33
CA ALA A 446 -9.45 0.02 16.14
C ALA A 446 -10.90 0.05 15.64
N SER A 447 -11.63 1.11 15.96
CA SER A 447 -12.96 1.30 15.39
C SER A 447 -12.86 1.82 13.95
N VAL A 448 -11.98 2.79 13.71
CA VAL A 448 -11.71 3.33 12.36
C VAL A 448 -10.20 3.32 12.10
N SER A 449 -9.75 2.99 10.90
CA SER A 449 -8.33 3.20 10.56
C SER A 449 -8.07 4.66 10.20
N LEU A 450 -8.76 5.20 9.21
CA LEU A 450 -8.62 6.58 8.76
C LEU A 450 -9.95 7.34 8.82
N GLU A 451 -9.97 8.46 9.54
CA GLU A 451 -11.11 9.39 9.60
C GLU A 451 -10.71 10.74 8.98
N VAL A 452 -11.35 11.11 7.87
CA VAL A 452 -11.07 12.33 7.12
C VAL A 452 -12.22 13.32 7.28
N ASN A 453 -12.05 14.30 8.16
CA ASN A 453 -13.04 15.34 8.43
C ASN A 453 -12.78 16.64 7.66
N SER A 454 -11.53 16.94 7.33
CA SER A 454 -11.19 18.14 6.59
C SER A 454 -11.57 18.03 5.11
N ASP A 455 -12.12 19.11 4.55
CA ASP A 455 -12.42 19.22 3.12
C ASP A 455 -11.15 19.26 2.27
N ASN A 456 -11.28 18.97 0.98
CA ASN A 456 -10.24 19.06 -0.05
C ASN A 456 -9.02 18.16 0.19
N VAL A 457 -9.06 17.22 1.15
CA VAL A 457 -7.94 16.30 1.38
C VAL A 457 -7.66 15.48 0.12
N LEU A 458 -6.38 15.31 -0.18
CA LEU A 458 -5.91 14.40 -1.22
C LEU A 458 -5.36 13.13 -0.57
N LEU A 459 -5.97 11.98 -0.87
CA LEU A 459 -5.52 10.66 -0.45
C LEU A 459 -4.83 10.00 -1.65
N ASP A 460 -3.51 9.89 -1.64
CA ASP A 460 -2.74 9.35 -2.76
C ASP A 460 -1.97 8.10 -2.34
N HIS A 461 -2.51 6.94 -2.70
CA HIS A 461 -2.08 5.62 -2.26
C HIS A 461 -2.30 5.36 -0.76
N ILE A 462 -3.47 4.84 -0.44
CA ILE A 462 -3.85 4.40 0.91
C ILE A 462 -4.08 2.90 0.89
N TRP A 463 -3.57 2.20 1.90
CA TRP A 463 -4.00 0.83 2.19
C TRP A 463 -4.47 0.74 3.64
N ALA A 464 -5.76 0.49 3.82
CA ALA A 464 -6.35 0.22 5.13
C ALA A 464 -6.70 -1.27 5.21
N TRP A 465 -5.95 -2.01 6.05
CA TRP A 465 -6.03 -3.46 6.10
C TRP A 465 -6.36 -3.95 7.52
N ARG A 466 -7.55 -4.52 7.69
CA ARG A 466 -7.81 -5.39 8.83
C ARG A 466 -7.22 -6.76 8.51
N ALA A 467 -6.27 -7.22 9.30
CA ALA A 467 -5.50 -8.41 8.97
C ALA A 467 -6.36 -9.65 8.78
N ASP A 468 -6.19 -10.34 7.65
CA ASP A 468 -6.79 -11.64 7.35
C ASP A 468 -5.87 -12.82 7.71
N HIS A 469 -4.58 -12.55 7.93
CA HIS A 469 -3.57 -13.55 8.33
C HIS A 469 -2.50 -12.98 9.27
N GLY A 470 -1.67 -13.88 9.82
CA GLY A 470 -0.63 -13.56 10.80
C GLY A 470 -1.08 -13.79 12.25
N ASN A 471 -0.39 -13.13 13.18
CA ASN A 471 -0.65 -13.21 14.61
C ASN A 471 -1.84 -12.31 15.01
N GLY A 472 -2.63 -12.79 15.97
CA GLY A 472 -3.68 -11.99 16.58
C GLY A 472 -4.86 -11.68 15.66
N VAL A 473 -5.15 -12.55 14.69
CA VAL A 473 -6.25 -12.40 13.73
C VAL A 473 -7.46 -13.25 14.10
N GLY A 474 -8.65 -12.71 13.81
CA GLY A 474 -9.94 -13.38 13.91
C GLY A 474 -11.06 -12.41 14.27
N TRP A 475 -12.31 -12.82 14.03
CA TRP A 475 -13.50 -11.96 14.11
C TRP A 475 -13.62 -11.15 15.41
N THR A 476 -13.23 -11.73 16.54
CA THR A 476 -13.26 -11.07 17.87
C THR A 476 -11.87 -10.68 18.39
N THR A 477 -10.81 -11.00 17.64
CA THR A 477 -9.41 -10.81 18.03
C THR A 477 -8.88 -9.45 17.54
N ASN A 478 -8.91 -9.20 16.23
CA ASN A 478 -8.46 -7.95 15.61
C ASN A 478 -9.65 -7.12 15.11
N THR A 479 -10.54 -6.74 16.02
CA THR A 479 -11.77 -6.02 15.65
C THR A 479 -11.45 -4.70 14.95
N GLY A 480 -12.10 -4.49 13.80
CA GLY A 480 -11.97 -3.34 12.92
C GLY A 480 -13.33 -3.01 12.34
N ARG A 481 -13.99 -1.94 12.83
CA ARG A 481 -15.38 -1.65 12.42
C ARG A 481 -15.43 -1.16 10.97
N ASN A 482 -14.75 -0.05 10.69
CA ASN A 482 -14.65 0.53 9.34
C ASN A 482 -13.19 0.87 9.03
N GLY A 483 -12.81 0.81 7.75
CA GLY A 483 -11.46 1.17 7.33
C GLY A 483 -11.30 2.66 7.19
N VAL A 484 -12.01 3.23 6.22
CA VAL A 484 -11.89 4.65 5.88
C VAL A 484 -13.26 5.31 5.97
N ILE A 485 -13.35 6.40 6.71
CA ILE A 485 -14.53 7.27 6.76
C ILE A 485 -14.15 8.66 6.27
N ILE A 486 -14.84 9.15 5.24
CA ILE A 486 -14.61 10.46 4.64
C ILE A 486 -15.84 11.34 4.89
N ASN A 487 -15.70 12.30 5.79
CA ASN A 487 -16.72 13.29 6.14
C ASN A 487 -16.54 14.63 5.42
N GLY A 488 -15.30 14.98 5.06
CA GLY A 488 -15.00 16.24 4.37
C GLY A 488 -15.49 16.27 2.92
N ASP A 489 -15.86 17.45 2.45
CA ASP A 489 -16.28 17.71 1.08
C ASP A 489 -15.07 17.82 0.13
N ASN A 490 -15.28 17.53 -1.16
CA ASN A 490 -14.28 17.69 -2.23
C ASN A 490 -12.98 16.89 -2.01
N VAL A 491 -13.03 15.83 -1.19
CA VAL A 491 -11.91 14.90 -1.00
C VAL A 491 -11.68 14.12 -2.30
N THR A 492 -10.42 13.95 -2.67
CA THR A 492 -10.02 13.12 -3.82
C THR A 492 -9.15 11.98 -3.33
N ALA A 493 -9.46 10.76 -3.76
CA ALA A 493 -8.66 9.57 -3.53
C ALA A 493 -8.12 9.00 -4.85
N THR A 494 -6.80 8.80 -4.94
CA THR A 494 -6.11 8.19 -6.08
C THR A 494 -5.35 6.96 -5.59
N GLY A 495 -5.81 5.76 -5.93
CA GLY A 495 -5.24 4.51 -5.44
C GLY A 495 -5.70 4.17 -4.02
N LEU A 496 -6.99 3.86 -3.84
CA LEU A 496 -7.57 3.52 -2.53
C LEU A 496 -7.76 2.00 -2.37
N PHE A 497 -7.09 1.39 -1.40
CA PHE A 497 -7.19 -0.03 -1.06
C PHE A 497 -7.75 -0.17 0.36
N VAL A 498 -8.86 -0.87 0.56
CA VAL A 498 -9.50 -1.02 1.88
C VAL A 498 -10.07 -2.41 2.06
N GLU A 499 -9.64 -3.17 3.06
CA GLU A 499 -9.89 -4.63 3.11
C GLU A 499 -10.28 -5.16 4.50
N HIS A 500 -11.20 -6.13 4.47
CA HIS A 500 -11.60 -7.07 5.53
C HIS A 500 -12.25 -6.49 6.80
N TYR A 501 -12.77 -5.26 6.77
CA TYR A 501 -13.46 -4.67 7.92
C TYR A 501 -14.82 -5.32 8.19
N GLN A 502 -15.25 -5.26 9.45
CA GLN A 502 -16.43 -6.00 9.94
C GLN A 502 -17.76 -5.38 9.49
N GLU A 503 -17.79 -4.07 9.24
CA GLU A 503 -18.92 -3.35 8.67
C GLU A 503 -18.56 -2.79 7.29
N TYR A 504 -19.11 -1.64 6.88
CA TYR A 504 -18.68 -0.97 5.66
C TYR A 504 -17.16 -0.74 5.68
N ASN A 505 -16.47 -1.24 4.65
CA ASN A 505 -15.02 -1.11 4.60
C ASN A 505 -14.64 0.36 4.37
N MET A 506 -15.38 1.04 3.48
CA MET A 506 -15.25 2.45 3.21
C MET A 506 -16.61 3.16 3.29
N ILE A 507 -16.67 4.31 3.96
CA ILE A 507 -17.86 5.19 4.02
C ILE A 507 -17.50 6.59 3.51
N TRP A 508 -18.31 7.11 2.59
CA TRP A 508 -18.22 8.46 2.05
C TRP A 508 -19.47 9.28 2.42
N ASN A 509 -19.29 10.29 3.27
CA ASN A 509 -20.35 11.17 3.76
C ASN A 509 -20.29 12.58 3.14
N GLY A 510 -19.11 13.03 2.71
CA GLY A 510 -18.91 14.37 2.12
C GLY A 510 -19.36 14.48 0.65
N GLU A 511 -19.70 15.70 0.22
CA GLU A 511 -20.12 16.02 -1.15
C GLU A 511 -18.92 16.14 -2.11
N ASN A 512 -19.19 16.02 -3.41
CA ASN A 512 -18.23 16.18 -4.50
C ASN A 512 -16.99 15.28 -4.40
N GLY A 513 -17.13 14.13 -3.74
CA GLY A 513 -16.05 13.17 -3.59
C GLY A 513 -15.62 12.55 -4.91
N ARG A 514 -14.33 12.28 -5.07
CA ARG A 514 -13.77 11.59 -6.25
C ARG A 514 -12.85 10.45 -5.85
N THR A 515 -13.04 9.28 -6.46
CA THR A 515 -12.12 8.14 -6.33
C THR A 515 -11.64 7.68 -7.70
N VAL A 516 -10.34 7.69 -7.94
CA VAL A 516 -9.72 7.06 -9.11
C VAL A 516 -8.96 5.85 -8.62
N PHE A 517 -9.42 4.67 -9.03
CA PHE A 517 -9.03 3.34 -8.55
C PHE A 517 -9.50 3.06 -7.11
N PHE A 518 -10.26 1.96 -6.96
CA PHE A 518 -10.61 1.35 -5.69
C PHE A 518 -10.44 -0.17 -5.74
N GLN A 519 -9.83 -0.75 -4.70
CA GLN A 519 -9.78 -2.19 -4.51
C GLN A 519 -10.22 -2.53 -3.07
N ASN A 520 -11.02 -3.59 -2.96
CA ASN A 520 -11.53 -4.09 -1.70
C ASN A 520 -11.67 -5.61 -1.72
N GLU A 521 -11.42 -6.21 -0.56
CA GLU A 521 -11.85 -7.56 -0.21
C GLU A 521 -12.73 -7.50 1.05
N LEU A 522 -13.86 -8.21 1.03
CA LEU A 522 -14.76 -8.33 2.17
C LEU A 522 -14.16 -9.24 3.27
N PRO A 523 -14.61 -9.17 4.54
CA PRO A 523 -14.03 -9.96 5.62
C PRO A 523 -14.19 -11.46 5.39
N TYR A 524 -13.10 -12.21 5.47
CA TYR A 524 -13.13 -13.65 5.26
C TYR A 524 -13.75 -14.42 6.45
N ASP A 525 -13.65 -13.81 7.63
CA ASP A 525 -13.71 -14.49 8.92
C ASP A 525 -15.00 -14.26 9.71
N ALA A 526 -16.03 -13.72 9.06
CA ALA A 526 -17.38 -13.68 9.61
C ALA A 526 -17.83 -15.12 9.99
N PRO A 527 -18.27 -15.37 11.24
CA PRO A 527 -18.49 -16.75 11.71
C PRO A 527 -19.78 -17.37 11.19
N ASN A 528 -20.73 -16.56 10.70
CA ASN A 528 -21.97 -16.96 10.03
C ASN A 528 -22.71 -15.70 9.55
N GLN A 529 -23.76 -15.89 8.74
CA GLN A 529 -24.58 -14.79 8.21
C GLN A 529 -25.19 -13.91 9.31
N ALA A 530 -25.66 -14.50 10.42
CA ALA A 530 -26.32 -13.74 11.48
C ALA A 530 -25.36 -12.76 12.20
N ALA A 531 -24.06 -13.07 12.22
CA ALA A 531 -23.02 -12.18 12.75
C ALA A 531 -22.61 -11.08 11.77
N TRP A 532 -22.94 -11.23 10.48
CA TRP A 532 -22.56 -10.29 9.41
C TRP A 532 -23.74 -9.98 8.50
N GLN A 533 -24.66 -9.22 9.06
CA GLN A 533 -25.83 -8.64 8.39
C GLN A 533 -26.30 -7.43 9.22
N HIS A 534 -27.04 -6.52 8.60
CA HIS A 534 -27.59 -5.34 9.28
C HIS A 534 -28.89 -4.91 8.61
N ASP A 535 -29.88 -4.45 9.40
CA ASP A 535 -31.13 -3.87 8.88
C ASP A 535 -31.86 -4.67 7.77
N GLY A 536 -31.73 -6.00 7.79
CA GLY A 536 -32.29 -6.90 6.77
C GLY A 536 -31.45 -7.06 5.50
N VAL A 537 -30.28 -6.42 5.43
CA VAL A 537 -29.25 -6.54 4.38
C VAL A 537 -28.21 -7.59 4.80
N LEU A 538 -27.84 -8.47 3.88
CA LEU A 538 -26.81 -9.49 4.11
C LEU A 538 -25.42 -8.88 3.91
N GLY A 539 -24.56 -8.99 4.90
CA GLY A 539 -23.24 -8.38 4.90
C GLY A 539 -23.25 -6.85 4.90
N TRP A 540 -22.11 -6.27 4.55
CA TRP A 540 -21.87 -4.83 4.42
C TRP A 540 -21.08 -4.57 3.15
N ALA A 541 -21.38 -3.49 2.43
CA ALA A 541 -20.70 -3.15 1.19
C ALA A 541 -19.22 -2.76 1.42
N GLY A 542 -18.38 -3.03 0.42
CA GLY A 542 -16.99 -2.57 0.40
C GLY A 542 -16.90 -1.04 0.34
N TYR A 543 -17.82 -0.40 -0.38
CA TYR A 543 -17.85 1.04 -0.61
C TYR A 543 -19.27 1.60 -0.45
N LYS A 544 -19.48 2.40 0.60
CA LYS A 544 -20.76 3.04 0.91
C LYS A 544 -20.68 4.55 0.68
N VAL A 545 -21.53 5.09 -0.18
CA VAL A 545 -21.82 6.53 -0.24
C VAL A 545 -23.11 6.79 0.54
N ALA A 546 -23.09 7.75 1.45
CA ALA A 546 -24.25 8.08 2.27
C ALA A 546 -25.43 8.58 1.44
N ASP A 547 -26.65 8.24 1.86
CA ASP A 547 -27.87 8.52 1.09
C ASP A 547 -28.15 10.03 0.92
N SER A 548 -27.58 10.85 1.79
CA SER A 548 -27.66 12.30 1.72
C SER A 548 -26.86 12.88 0.56
N VAL A 549 -25.76 12.23 0.15
CA VAL A 549 -24.82 12.74 -0.86
C VAL A 549 -25.53 12.93 -2.21
N LYS A 550 -25.25 14.05 -2.89
CA LYS A 550 -25.80 14.38 -4.20
C LYS A 550 -24.79 14.33 -5.32
N THR A 551 -23.51 14.52 -5.00
CA THR A 551 -22.44 14.48 -5.99
C THR A 551 -21.29 13.60 -5.51
N HIS A 552 -20.94 12.60 -6.29
CA HIS A 552 -19.84 11.70 -6.01
C HIS A 552 -19.40 11.01 -7.30
N GLU A 553 -18.12 10.74 -7.47
CA GLU A 553 -17.64 10.02 -8.66
C GLU A 553 -16.56 8.98 -8.35
N LEU A 554 -16.68 7.79 -8.94
CA LEU A 554 -15.69 6.72 -8.84
C LEU A 554 -15.34 6.15 -10.22
N TRP A 555 -14.06 5.88 -10.45
CA TRP A 555 -13.57 5.19 -11.65
C TRP A 555 -12.72 3.96 -11.27
N GLY A 556 -13.07 2.80 -11.82
CA GLY A 556 -12.30 1.56 -11.67
C GLY A 556 -12.36 1.00 -10.25
N GLY A 557 -13.52 0.46 -9.86
CA GLY A 557 -13.75 -0.07 -8.51
C GLY A 557 -13.95 -1.58 -8.49
N GLY A 558 -13.19 -2.29 -7.65
CA GLY A 558 -13.36 -3.72 -7.40
C GLY A 558 -13.70 -4.06 -5.94
N SER A 559 -14.63 -5.00 -5.73
CA SER A 559 -14.93 -5.58 -4.40
C SER A 559 -15.05 -7.10 -4.48
N TYR A 560 -14.26 -7.81 -3.67
CA TYR A 560 -14.02 -9.25 -3.80
C TYR A 560 -14.56 -10.01 -2.59
N VAL A 561 -15.00 -11.25 -2.80
CA VAL A 561 -15.56 -12.11 -1.73
C VAL A 561 -14.79 -13.42 -1.57
N TYR A 562 -14.46 -13.74 -0.32
CA TYR A 562 -13.77 -14.98 0.09
C TYR A 562 -14.10 -15.36 1.54
N ASN A 563 -15.39 -15.49 1.88
CA ASN A 563 -15.83 -15.88 3.23
C ASN A 563 -15.47 -17.34 3.55
N ASN A 564 -14.19 -17.65 3.74
CA ASN A 564 -13.69 -19.01 3.88
C ASN A 564 -14.06 -19.70 5.20
N VAL A 565 -14.34 -18.91 6.25
CA VAL A 565 -14.78 -19.44 7.56
C VAL A 565 -16.20 -19.99 7.49
N ASP A 566 -17.11 -19.28 6.82
CA ASP A 566 -18.43 -19.77 6.47
C ASP A 566 -18.72 -19.48 4.98
N PRO A 567 -18.41 -20.44 4.08
CA PRO A 567 -18.61 -20.28 2.65
C PRO A 567 -20.07 -20.13 2.21
N THR A 568 -21.04 -20.30 3.12
CA THR A 568 -22.47 -20.15 2.82
C THR A 568 -22.95 -18.70 2.94
N ILE A 569 -22.09 -17.80 3.42
CA ILE A 569 -22.41 -16.38 3.57
C ILE A 569 -22.68 -15.71 2.23
N HIS A 570 -23.69 -14.86 2.23
CA HIS A 570 -23.99 -13.89 1.18
C HIS A 570 -23.66 -12.48 1.67
N ALA A 571 -23.16 -11.65 0.76
CA ALA A 571 -23.19 -10.21 0.85
C ALA A 571 -24.04 -9.65 -0.29
N THR A 572 -25.01 -8.79 0.04
CA THR A 572 -26.00 -8.32 -0.92
C THR A 572 -25.37 -7.53 -2.07
N ARG A 573 -24.31 -6.76 -1.82
CA ARG A 573 -23.68 -5.88 -2.82
C ARG A 573 -22.25 -5.50 -2.46
N GLY A 574 -21.43 -5.25 -3.47
CA GLY A 574 -20.06 -4.73 -3.29
C GLY A 574 -20.03 -3.22 -3.08
N PHE A 575 -20.91 -2.49 -3.78
CA PHE A 575 -21.04 -1.04 -3.72
C PHE A 575 -22.46 -0.65 -3.32
N GLU A 576 -22.59 0.36 -2.45
CA GLU A 576 -23.88 0.89 -2.01
C GLU A 576 -23.89 2.42 -2.10
N VAL A 577 -24.74 2.99 -2.95
CA VAL A 577 -24.75 4.45 -3.19
C VAL A 577 -26.17 4.97 -3.43
N PRO A 578 -26.47 6.26 -3.18
CA PRO A 578 -27.76 6.81 -3.55
C PRO A 578 -27.91 6.92 -5.07
N VAL A 579 -29.12 6.63 -5.57
CA VAL A 579 -29.46 6.79 -7.00
C VAL A 579 -29.87 8.24 -7.24
N THR A 580 -28.89 9.09 -7.61
CA THR A 580 -29.12 10.49 -7.98
C THR A 580 -28.29 10.86 -9.21
N PRO A 581 -28.68 11.88 -10.01
CA PRO A 581 -27.96 12.21 -11.24
C PRO A 581 -26.48 12.62 -11.06
N GLY A 582 -26.08 13.04 -9.85
CA GLY A 582 -24.72 13.51 -9.56
C GLY A 582 -23.81 12.46 -8.91
N VAL A 583 -24.34 11.30 -8.50
CA VAL A 583 -23.53 10.19 -7.97
C VAL A 583 -23.30 9.20 -9.10
N LYS A 584 -22.07 9.13 -9.62
CA LYS A 584 -21.73 8.36 -10.82
C LYS A 584 -20.56 7.44 -10.55
N LEU A 585 -20.65 6.19 -11.00
CA LEU A 585 -19.58 5.23 -10.85
C LEU A 585 -19.32 4.56 -12.20
N HIS A 586 -18.05 4.38 -12.53
CA HIS A 586 -17.57 3.90 -13.82
C HIS A 586 -16.65 2.72 -13.60
N SER A 587 -16.75 1.70 -14.46
CA SER A 587 -15.90 0.51 -14.43
C SER A 587 -15.91 -0.24 -13.09
N LEU A 588 -17.08 -0.69 -12.65
CA LEU A 588 -17.22 -1.47 -11.44
C LEU A 588 -17.12 -2.96 -11.72
N LEU A 589 -16.54 -3.71 -10.78
CA LEU A 589 -16.57 -5.15 -10.78
C LEU A 589 -16.71 -5.77 -9.40
N THR A 590 -17.17 -7.02 -9.37
CA THR A 590 -17.04 -7.89 -8.22
C THR A 590 -16.55 -9.27 -8.64
N VAL A 591 -15.87 -9.99 -7.76
CA VAL A 591 -15.33 -11.32 -8.06
C VAL A 591 -15.35 -12.23 -6.83
N ASN A 592 -15.60 -13.51 -7.05
CA ASN A 592 -15.52 -14.56 -6.04
C ASN A 592 -14.16 -15.24 -6.09
N LEU A 593 -13.49 -15.37 -4.94
CA LEU A 593 -12.14 -15.96 -4.85
C LEU A 593 -12.14 -17.40 -4.34
N GLY A 594 -13.32 -18.03 -4.18
CA GLY A 594 -13.46 -19.44 -3.82
C GLY A 594 -14.38 -19.74 -2.64
N ALA A 595 -14.99 -18.72 -2.00
CA ALA A 595 -15.91 -18.90 -0.88
C ALA A 595 -16.88 -17.72 -0.74
N GLY A 596 -18.08 -17.97 -0.21
CA GLY A 596 -19.15 -16.98 -0.08
C GLY A 596 -19.85 -16.68 -1.41
N THR A 597 -20.79 -15.74 -1.38
CA THR A 597 -21.49 -15.21 -2.56
C THR A 597 -21.64 -13.70 -2.42
N LEU A 598 -21.48 -12.98 -3.54
CA LEU A 598 -21.85 -11.56 -3.62
C LEU A 598 -23.00 -11.41 -4.61
N ASP A 599 -24.16 -10.95 -4.15
CA ASP A 599 -25.40 -11.04 -4.94
C ASP A 599 -25.46 -10.01 -6.08
N HIS A 600 -24.87 -8.83 -5.87
CA HIS A 600 -24.84 -7.73 -6.84
C HIS A 600 -23.49 -6.99 -6.85
N VAL A 601 -23.19 -6.35 -7.97
CA VAL A 601 -22.03 -5.46 -8.06
C VAL A 601 -22.31 -4.20 -7.25
N ILE A 602 -23.36 -3.46 -7.62
CA ILE A 602 -23.72 -2.17 -7.03
C ILE A 602 -25.21 -2.07 -6.83
N ASN A 603 -25.65 -1.64 -5.65
CA ASN A 603 -27.07 -1.62 -5.28
C ASN A 603 -27.71 -2.96 -5.70
N ASP A 604 -28.77 -2.95 -6.48
CA ASP A 604 -29.45 -4.15 -6.97
C ASP A 604 -29.07 -4.49 -8.43
N THR A 605 -27.90 -4.03 -8.90
CA THR A 605 -27.42 -4.12 -10.28
C THR A 605 -26.12 -4.92 -10.38
N GLY A 606 -25.99 -5.67 -11.48
CA GLY A 606 -24.87 -6.59 -11.72
C GLY A 606 -25.23 -8.02 -11.33
N ALA A 607 -24.67 -8.98 -12.07
CA ALA A 607 -24.88 -10.40 -11.81
C ALA A 607 -24.17 -10.84 -10.51
N PRO A 608 -24.69 -11.86 -9.81
CA PRO A 608 -24.02 -12.42 -8.64
C PRO A 608 -22.70 -13.09 -9.03
N VAL A 609 -21.76 -13.12 -8.07
CA VAL A 609 -20.55 -13.94 -8.15
C VAL A 609 -20.53 -14.96 -7.01
N SER A 610 -20.34 -16.23 -7.37
CA SER A 610 -20.36 -17.38 -6.47
C SER A 610 -19.20 -18.33 -6.80
N THR A 611 -19.13 -19.44 -6.07
CA THR A 611 -18.17 -20.52 -6.33
C THR A 611 -18.45 -21.30 -7.62
N ASP A 612 -19.56 -21.03 -8.32
CA ASP A 612 -19.84 -21.62 -9.63
C ASP A 612 -18.86 -21.13 -10.72
N ALA A 613 -18.25 -19.95 -10.51
CA ALA A 613 -17.31 -19.33 -11.45
C ALA A 613 -16.22 -18.52 -10.73
N VAL A 614 -15.36 -19.21 -9.96
CA VAL A 614 -14.25 -18.60 -9.21
C VAL A 614 -13.32 -17.80 -10.13
N GLY A 615 -12.96 -16.58 -9.72
CA GLY A 615 -12.04 -15.70 -10.44
C GLY A 615 -12.62 -15.03 -11.69
N ILE A 616 -13.91 -15.25 -11.99
CA ILE A 616 -14.61 -14.62 -13.11
C ILE A 616 -15.39 -13.40 -12.61
N PRO A 617 -15.06 -12.18 -13.03
CA PRO A 617 -15.74 -10.99 -12.53
C PRO A 617 -17.14 -10.79 -13.12
N SER A 618 -18.03 -10.20 -12.31
CA SER A 618 -19.25 -9.54 -12.77
C SER A 618 -18.96 -8.05 -12.94
N TYR A 619 -19.31 -7.49 -14.10
CA TYR A 619 -18.97 -6.11 -14.49
C TYR A 619 -20.21 -5.21 -14.58
N VAL A 620 -20.08 -3.97 -14.10
CA VAL A 620 -21.02 -2.86 -14.35
C VAL A 620 -20.22 -1.67 -14.89
N PRO A 621 -20.28 -1.39 -16.20
CA PRO A 621 -19.48 -0.33 -16.81
C PRO A 621 -19.82 1.09 -16.33
N SER A 622 -21.08 1.35 -15.96
CA SER A 622 -21.56 2.66 -15.52
C SER A 622 -22.75 2.54 -14.57
N PHE A 623 -22.89 3.48 -13.62
CA PHE A 623 -24.00 3.57 -12.68
C PHE A 623 -24.20 5.02 -12.17
N PRO A 624 -25.43 5.47 -11.84
CA PRO A 624 -26.69 4.86 -12.22
C PRO A 624 -26.92 4.96 -13.74
#